data_AF-A0A545BHW3-F1
#
_entry.id   AF-A0A545BHW3-F1
#
_cell.length_a   1.000
_cell.length_b   1.000
_cell.length_c   1.000
_cell.angle_alpha   90.00
_cell.angle_beta   90.00
_cell.angle_gamma   90.00
#
_symmetry.space_group_name_H-M   'P 1'
#
loop_
_entity.id
_entity.type
_entity.pdbx_description
1 polymer ?
#
loop_
_entity_poly.entity_id
_entity_poly.type
_entity_poly.pdbx_seq_one_letter_code
_entity_poly.pdbx_strand_id
1 'polypeptide(L)'
;MTPTTIGDLPRTAHTAPKITVYGPAECPNCDKAKSLFDRQQPAMQYTKIDIEQGDENHRHITEDLGYAQAPVIVVKLASGRTVHWGGHRQDMLTALVRLCTKGIVPEDRKAAS
;
A
#
# COMPACT_ATOMS: atom_id res chain seq x y z
N MET A 1 16.64 7.24 0.52
CA MET A 1 15.41 7.58 -0.24
C MET A 1 14.47 8.35 0.67
N THR A 2 13.74 9.35 0.16
CA THR A 2 12.77 10.09 0.98
C THR A 2 11.57 9.17 1.27
N PRO A 3 11.10 9.05 2.53
CA PRO A 3 9.91 8.27 2.83
C PRO A 3 8.72 8.81 2.03
N THR A 4 7.98 7.91 1.38
CA THR A 4 6.82 8.33 0.59
C THR A 4 5.76 8.93 1.52
N THR A 5 5.10 9.98 1.04
CA THR A 5 4.08 10.72 1.78
C THR A 5 2.69 10.44 1.20
N ILE A 6 1.64 10.89 1.91
CA ILE A 6 0.26 10.73 1.45
C ILE A 6 0.00 11.41 0.10
N GLY A 7 0.75 12.47 -0.23
CA GLY A 7 0.63 13.19 -1.50
C GLY A 7 1.12 12.40 -2.72
N ASP A 8 1.95 11.39 -2.50
CA ASP A 8 2.49 10.55 -3.56
C ASP A 8 1.52 9.44 -3.99
N LEU A 9 0.54 9.11 -3.15
CA LEU A 9 -0.60 8.30 -3.55
C LEU A 9 -1.52 9.12 -4.45
N PRO A 10 -1.84 8.64 -5.66
CA PRO A 10 -2.78 9.35 -6.52
C PRO A 10 -4.16 9.40 -5.87
N ARG A 11 -4.95 10.43 -6.19
CA ARG A 11 -6.32 10.57 -5.68
C ARG A 11 -7.30 9.60 -6.35
N THR A 12 -6.99 9.16 -7.56
CA THR A 12 -7.79 8.24 -8.37
C THR A 12 -6.87 7.23 -9.07
N ALA A 13 -7.34 6.01 -9.27
CA ALA A 13 -6.69 5.02 -10.11
C ALA A 13 -7.76 4.30 -10.94
N HIS A 14 -7.52 4.18 -12.25
CA HIS A 14 -8.40 3.49 -13.19
C HIS A 14 -8.14 1.97 -13.23
N THR A 15 -7.15 1.50 -12.46
CA THR A 15 -6.77 0.08 -12.35
C THR A 15 -6.30 -0.19 -10.93
N ALA A 16 -6.65 -1.35 -10.38
CA ALA A 16 -6.24 -1.74 -9.04
C ALA A 16 -4.71 -1.80 -8.93
N PRO A 17 -4.09 -1.16 -7.92
CA PRO A 17 -2.66 -1.25 -7.72
C PRO A 17 -2.26 -2.61 -7.15
N LYS A 18 -1.01 -3.03 -7.40
CA LYS A 18 -0.43 -4.20 -6.73
C LYS A 18 0.09 -3.79 -5.36
N ILE A 19 -0.50 -4.34 -4.31
CA ILE A 19 -0.17 -4.03 -2.92
C ILE A 19 0.58 -5.21 -2.29
N THR A 20 1.72 -4.95 -1.69
CA THR A 20 2.52 -5.93 -0.95
C THR A 20 2.75 -5.42 0.48
N VAL A 21 2.49 -6.29 1.46
CA VAL A 21 2.68 -6.03 2.89
C VAL A 21 3.84 -6.90 3.35
N TYR A 22 4.96 -6.28 3.70
CA TYR A 22 6.09 -6.96 4.31
C TYR A 22 6.07 -6.80 5.83
N GLY A 23 6.51 -7.84 6.52
CA GLY A 23 6.72 -7.83 7.98
C GLY A 23 6.89 -9.25 8.49
N PRO A 24 7.30 -9.46 9.75
CA PRO A 24 7.44 -10.80 10.30
C PRO A 24 6.09 -11.53 10.36
N ALA A 25 6.15 -12.85 10.56
CA ALA A 25 4.97 -13.70 10.70
C ALA A 25 4.08 -13.24 11.87
N GLU A 26 4.68 -13.02 13.05
CA GLU A 26 4.00 -12.45 14.22
C GLU A 26 4.14 -10.93 14.21
N CYS A 27 3.13 -10.24 13.69
CA CYS A 27 3.15 -8.79 13.54
C CYS A 27 1.77 -8.16 13.76
N PRO A 28 1.43 -7.73 14.99
CA PRO A 28 0.11 -7.17 15.32
C PRO A 28 -0.28 -5.97 14.45
N ASN A 29 0.69 -5.13 14.09
CA ASN A 29 0.46 -3.99 13.22
C ASN A 29 0.24 -4.38 11.75
N CYS A 30 0.85 -5.49 11.31
CA CYS A 30 0.59 -6.06 10.00
C CYS A 30 -0.82 -6.64 9.95
N ASP A 31 -1.24 -7.35 11.00
CA ASP A 31 -2.59 -7.93 11.09
C ASP A 31 -3.69 -6.88 11.12
N LYS A 32 -3.47 -5.76 11.82
CA LYS A 32 -4.39 -4.61 11.76
C LYS A 32 -4.52 -4.04 10.34
N ALA A 33 -3.41 -3.89 9.62
CA ALA A 33 -3.42 -3.40 8.24
C ALA A 33 -4.12 -4.39 7.29
N LYS A 34 -3.79 -5.69 7.39
CA LYS A 34 -4.42 -6.78 6.65
C LYS A 34 -5.93 -6.82 6.90
N SER A 35 -6.34 -6.82 8.16
CA SER A 35 -7.75 -6.82 8.55
C SER A 35 -8.49 -5.61 7.97
N LEU A 36 -7.86 -4.43 7.92
CA LEU A 36 -8.44 -3.27 7.24
C LEU A 36 -8.68 -3.53 5.76
N PHE A 37 -7.71 -4.13 5.06
CA PHE A 37 -7.80 -4.43 3.63
C PHE A 37 -8.79 -5.54 3.32
N ASP A 38 -8.82 -6.60 4.14
CA ASP A 38 -9.75 -7.72 4.02
C ASP A 38 -11.21 -7.23 4.08
N ARG A 39 -11.51 -6.26 4.97
CA ARG A 39 -12.83 -5.62 5.05
C ARG A 39 -13.25 -4.85 3.79
N GLN A 40 -12.33 -4.56 2.87
CA GLN A 40 -12.60 -3.83 1.64
C GLN A 40 -12.66 -4.74 0.41
N GLN A 41 -12.55 -6.05 0.57
CA GLN A 41 -12.70 -6.98 -0.55
C GLN A 41 -14.11 -6.87 -1.18
N PRO A 42 -14.23 -7.05 -2.52
CA PRO A 42 -13.16 -7.42 -3.46
C PRO A 42 -12.34 -6.22 -3.98
N ALA A 43 -12.67 -4.98 -3.59
CA ALA A 43 -12.03 -3.78 -4.13
C ALA A 43 -10.54 -3.65 -3.78
N MET A 44 -10.08 -4.36 -2.75
CA MET A 44 -8.70 -4.36 -2.31
C MET A 44 -8.14 -5.78 -2.22
N GLN A 45 -7.05 -6.01 -2.96
CA GLN A 45 -6.28 -7.25 -2.91
C GLN A 45 -4.84 -6.91 -2.53
N TYR A 46 -4.20 -7.77 -1.74
CA TYR A 46 -2.81 -7.59 -1.34
C TYR A 46 -2.12 -8.95 -1.19
N THR A 47 -0.79 -8.92 -1.22
CA THR A 47 0.05 -10.07 -0.89
C THR A 47 0.80 -9.78 0.41
N LYS A 48 0.69 -10.65 1.41
CA LYS A 48 1.54 -10.63 2.59
C LYS A 48 2.79 -11.45 2.30
N ILE A 49 3.95 -10.87 2.57
CA ILE A 49 5.24 -11.55 2.57
C ILE A 49 5.75 -11.53 4.00
N ASP A 50 5.88 -12.73 4.57
CA ASP A 50 6.59 -12.93 5.83
C ASP A 50 8.08 -12.76 5.58
N ILE A 51 8.74 -12.02 6.46
CA ILE A 51 10.17 -11.78 6.39
C ILE A 51 10.84 -12.28 7.66
N GLU A 52 12.03 -12.84 7.49
CA GLU A 52 12.92 -13.27 8.54
C GLU A 52 14.21 -12.43 8.49
N GLN A 53 14.83 -12.23 9.66
CA GLN A 53 16.04 -11.42 9.73
C GLN A 53 17.14 -11.97 8.82
N GLY A 54 17.60 -11.15 7.88
CA GLY A 54 18.69 -11.48 6.97
C GLY A 54 18.27 -12.20 5.69
N ASP A 55 16.98 -12.50 5.49
CA ASP A 55 16.47 -12.99 4.21
C ASP A 55 16.48 -11.88 3.13
N GLU A 56 16.22 -12.26 1.87
CA GLU A 56 16.24 -11.34 0.73
C GLU A 56 15.21 -10.19 0.89
N ASN A 57 14.01 -10.50 1.37
CA ASN A 57 12.93 -9.52 1.51
C ASN A 57 13.20 -8.55 2.68
N HIS A 58 13.80 -9.05 3.76
CA HIS A 58 14.26 -8.27 4.90
C HIS A 58 15.32 -7.29 4.44
N ARG A 59 16.37 -7.75 3.74
CA ARG A 59 17.40 -6.85 3.20
C ARG A 59 16.80 -5.83 2.23
N HIS A 60 15.87 -6.25 1.37
CA HIS A 60 15.18 -5.32 0.48
C HIS A 60 14.48 -4.19 1.27
N ILE A 61 13.71 -4.52 2.31
CA ILE A 61 13.03 -3.47 3.08
C ILE A 61 13.97 -2.63 3.95
N THR A 62 15.06 -3.20 4.48
CA THR A 62 15.95 -2.50 5.42
C THR A 62 17.07 -1.74 4.73
N GLU A 63 17.68 -2.32 3.69
CA GLU A 63 18.87 -1.81 3.00
C GLU A 63 18.47 -0.97 1.78
N ASP A 64 17.57 -1.48 0.92
CA ASP A 64 17.16 -0.75 -0.29
C ASP A 64 16.14 0.35 0.04
N LEU A 65 15.09 0.01 0.79
CA LEU A 65 14.01 0.94 1.12
C LEU A 65 14.26 1.74 2.41
N GLY A 66 15.13 1.25 3.30
CA GLY A 66 15.53 1.97 4.52
C GLY A 66 14.53 1.92 5.67
N TYR A 67 13.64 0.92 5.73
CA TYR A 67 12.64 0.80 6.80
C TYR A 67 13.04 -0.21 7.86
N ALA A 68 12.97 0.21 9.12
CA ALA A 68 13.16 -0.67 10.27
C ALA A 68 11.83 -1.05 10.98
N GLN A 69 10.70 -0.47 10.56
CA GLN A 69 9.40 -0.65 11.21
C GLN A 69 8.41 -1.37 10.31
N ALA A 70 7.83 -2.46 10.82
CA ALA A 70 6.75 -3.19 10.17
C ALA A 70 5.36 -2.62 10.54
N PRO A 71 4.33 -2.75 9.67
CA PRO A 71 4.43 -3.28 8.31
C PRO A 71 5.17 -2.31 7.36
N VAL A 72 5.84 -2.84 6.35
CA VAL A 72 6.27 -2.06 5.18
C VAL A 72 5.29 -2.34 4.05
N ILE A 73 4.59 -1.31 3.61
CA ILE A 73 3.60 -1.39 2.53
C ILE A 73 4.25 -0.88 1.26
N VAL A 74 4.21 -1.67 0.19
CA VAL A 74 4.66 -1.29 -1.14
C VAL A 74 3.47 -1.34 -2.09
N VAL A 75 3.23 -0.24 -2.79
CA VAL A 75 2.12 -0.05 -3.72
C VAL A 75 2.68 0.25 -5.10
N LYS A 76 2.53 -0.68 -6.04
CA LYS A 76 2.89 -0.50 -7.45
C LYS A 76 1.66 -0.08 -8.21
N LEU A 77 1.66 1.16 -8.70
CA LEU A 77 0.57 1.75 -9.47
C LEU A 77 0.69 1.34 -10.94
N ALA A 78 -0.43 1.29 -11.67
CA ALA A 78 -0.45 0.98 -13.10
C ALA A 78 0.37 1.98 -13.96
N SER A 79 0.57 3.21 -13.46
CA SER A 79 1.44 4.21 -14.10
C SER A 79 2.94 3.88 -14.04
N GLY A 80 3.33 2.78 -13.37
CA GLY A 80 4.72 2.42 -13.12
C GLY A 80 5.33 3.07 -11.88
N ARG A 81 4.64 4.03 -11.25
CA ARG A 81 5.10 4.65 -10.00
C ARG A 81 4.93 3.68 -8.83
N THR A 82 5.94 3.62 -7.97
CA THR A 82 5.91 2.85 -6.72
C THR A 82 5.85 3.80 -5.53
N VAL A 83 4.93 3.54 -4.60
CA VAL A 83 4.77 4.26 -3.34
C VAL A 83 5.01 3.26 -2.21
N HIS A 84 5.81 3.63 -1.21
CA HIS A 84 6.08 2.74 -0.09
C HIS A 84 6.24 3.46 1.24
N TRP A 85 5.87 2.81 2.34
CA TRP A 85 6.09 3.34 3.68
C TRP A 85 6.26 2.22 4.71
N GLY A 86 6.95 2.53 5.80
CA GLY A 86 7.09 1.67 6.97
C GLY A 86 6.22 2.13 8.14
N GLY A 87 5.92 1.20 9.04
CA GLY A 87 5.14 1.41 10.26
C GLY A 87 3.63 1.46 10.06
N HIS A 88 2.88 1.41 11.17
CA HIS A 88 1.42 1.43 11.18
C HIS A 88 0.86 2.85 10.96
N ARG A 89 1.04 3.36 9.74
CA ARG A 89 0.60 4.69 9.29
C ARG A 89 -0.88 4.67 8.90
N GLN A 90 -1.77 4.88 9.88
CA GLN A 90 -3.22 4.83 9.71
C GLN A 90 -3.73 5.82 8.63
N ASP A 91 -3.08 6.97 8.51
CA ASP A 91 -3.34 7.97 7.47
C ASP A 91 -3.09 7.41 6.06
N MET A 92 -1.94 6.77 5.85
CA MET A 92 -1.57 6.14 4.58
C MET A 92 -2.45 4.95 4.24
N LEU A 93 -2.75 4.11 5.23
CA LEU A 93 -3.65 2.95 5.08
C LEU A 93 -5.05 3.40 4.65
N THR A 94 -5.59 4.46 5.28
CA THR A 94 -6.90 5.01 4.93
C THR A 94 -6.90 5.64 3.54
N ALA A 95 -5.81 6.33 3.16
CA ALA A 95 -5.66 6.89 1.82
C ALA A 95 -5.62 5.80 0.75
N LEU A 96 -4.88 4.71 0.98
CA LEU A 96 -4.82 3.57 0.07
C LEU A 96 -6.18 2.88 -0.06
N VAL A 97 -6.91 2.68 1.05
CA VAL A 97 -8.28 2.15 1.01
C VAL A 97 -9.17 3.04 0.15
N ARG A 98 -9.13 4.37 0.35
CA ARG A 98 -9.91 5.31 -0.47
C ARG A 98 -9.54 5.21 -1.95
N LEU A 99 -8.25 5.07 -2.28
CA LEU A 99 -7.80 4.90 -3.65
C LEU A 99 -8.40 3.64 -4.30
N CYS A 100 -8.36 2.51 -3.62
CA CYS A 100 -8.86 1.24 -4.14
C CYS A 100 -10.39 1.16 -4.18
N THR A 101 -11.08 1.78 -3.21
CA THR A 101 -12.55 1.71 -3.08
C THR A 101 -13.29 2.80 -3.85
N LYS A 102 -12.69 3.97 -4.05
CA LYS A 102 -13.31 5.09 -4.80
C LYS A 102 -12.90 5.12 -6.28
N GLY A 103 -12.27 4.05 -6.77
CA GLY A 103 -11.91 3.82 -8.18
C GLY A 103 -13.07 3.47 -9.12
N ILE A 104 -14.29 3.97 -8.90
CA ILE A 104 -15.34 4.02 -9.92
C ILE A 104 -16.01 5.40 -9.81
N VAL A 105 -15.37 6.43 -10.36
CA VAL A 105 -16.09 7.61 -10.82
C VAL A 105 -16.42 7.33 -12.29
N PRO A 106 -17.70 7.16 -12.67
CA PRO A 106 -18.07 7.14 -14.08
C PRO A 106 -17.57 8.43 -14.72
N GLU A 107 -16.86 8.35 -15.85
CA GLU A 107 -16.50 9.51 -16.68
C GLU A 107 -17.76 10.09 -17.35
N ASP A 108 -18.73 10.59 -16.58
CA ASP A 108 -19.88 11.30 -17.14
C ASP A 108 -20.17 12.56 -16.34
N ARG A 109 -19.19 13.46 -16.33
CA ARG A 109 -19.49 14.89 -16.45
C ARG A 109 -18.41 15.57 -17.26
N LYS A 110 -18.28 15.15 -18.51
CA LYS A 110 -17.67 15.99 -19.53
C LYS A 110 -18.42 17.31 -19.53
N ALA A 111 -17.67 18.39 -19.33
CA ALA A 111 -18.12 19.74 -19.56
C ALA A 111 -18.71 19.87 -20.98
N ALA A 112 -19.93 20.37 -21.04
CA ALA A 112 -20.56 21.11 -22.14
C ALA A 112 -21.77 21.79 -21.47
N SER A 113 -21.78 23.10 -21.17
CA SER A 113 -21.68 24.25 -22.09
C SER A 113 -22.58 24.08 -23.30
#